data_AF-A0A965G019-F1
#
_entry.id   AF-A0A965G019-F1
#
_cell.length_a   1.000
_cell.length_b   1.000
_cell.length_c   1.000
_cell.angle_alpha   90.00
_cell.angle_beta   90.00
_cell.angle_gamma   90.00
#
_symmetry.space_group_name_H-M   'P 1'
#
loop_
_entity.id
_entity.type
_entity.pdbx_description
1 polymer ?
#
loop_
_entity_poly.entity_id
_entity_poly.type
_entity_poly.pdbx_seq_one_letter_code
_entity_poly.pdbx_strand_id
1 'polypeptide(L)'
;NWAGGTKNIATGAWSSGKTQSTSISGYAAILADGASLDSGDLWFVDADPAADTITLMPKNVITKTGTVVTINATFTTAFTQGKSAWDVYTPTSRSLVGSVTTPLAWARGLKTDGTWPAAGTGNADSVWGAEGGHIAYGDGHVSWVSDTSITGTGYFVKTTDGSPSASYKDAIPTTAALCSQN
;
A
#
# COMPACT_ATOMS: atom_id res chain seq x y z
N ASN A 1 -18.54 -7.90 9.34
CA ASN A 1 -18.54 -8.39 10.74
C ASN A 1 -17.22 -7.95 11.37
N TRP A 2 -17.18 -6.76 12.00
CA TRP A 2 -15.92 -6.04 12.27
C TRP A 2 -15.68 -5.60 13.72
N ALA A 3 -16.55 -5.98 14.65
CA ALA A 3 -16.38 -5.67 16.05
C ALA A 3 -15.43 -6.68 16.72
N GLY A 4 -14.30 -6.21 17.26
CA GLY A 4 -13.47 -6.93 18.22
C GLY A 4 -12.01 -7.17 17.80
N GLY A 5 -11.11 -6.28 18.24
CA GLY A 5 -9.65 -6.50 18.23
C GLY A 5 -8.87 -5.44 17.47
N THR A 6 -7.74 -5.01 18.05
CA THR A 6 -6.67 -4.22 17.42
C THR A 6 -6.27 -4.88 16.09
N LYS A 7 -6.79 -4.37 14.98
CA LYS A 7 -6.66 -4.98 13.66
C LYS A 7 -5.26 -4.74 13.10
N ASN A 8 -4.61 -5.80 12.64
CA ASN A 8 -3.35 -5.73 11.93
C ASN A 8 -3.34 -6.75 10.79
N ILE A 9 -2.68 -6.41 9.70
CA ILE A 9 -2.31 -7.36 8.66
C ILE A 9 -0.94 -7.89 9.06
N ALA A 10 -0.82 -9.20 9.28
CA ALA A 10 0.41 -9.85 9.67
C ALA A 10 1.27 -10.23 8.44
N THR A 11 2.53 -10.55 8.69
CA THR A 11 3.42 -11.09 7.65
C THR A 11 3.14 -12.59 7.46
N GLY A 12 2.91 -13.02 6.22
CA GLY A 12 2.72 -14.44 5.89
C GLY A 12 2.06 -14.64 4.52
N ALA A 13 1.93 -15.88 4.05
CA ALA A 13 1.21 -16.13 2.79
C ALA A 13 -0.30 -15.89 2.95
N TRP A 14 -0.91 -15.24 1.95
CA TRP A 14 -2.35 -15.00 1.94
C TRP A 14 -3.15 -16.30 1.74
N SER A 15 -4.30 -16.37 2.41
CA SER A 15 -5.39 -17.32 2.14
C SER A 15 -6.72 -16.69 2.57
N SER A 16 -7.83 -17.14 1.99
CA SER A 16 -9.16 -16.61 2.31
C SER A 16 -9.46 -16.67 3.81
N GLY A 17 -10.09 -15.61 4.32
CA GLY A 17 -10.42 -15.47 5.75
C GLY A 17 -9.22 -15.21 6.66
N LYS A 18 -8.00 -15.10 6.14
CA LYS A 18 -6.79 -14.73 6.92
C LYS A 18 -6.40 -13.28 6.67
N THR A 19 -5.76 -12.66 7.67
CA THR A 19 -5.26 -11.28 7.62
C THR A 19 -3.73 -11.27 7.61
N GLN A 20 -3.13 -11.97 6.65
CA GLN A 20 -1.68 -12.02 6.48
C GLN A 20 -1.28 -12.02 5.01
N SER A 21 -0.26 -11.27 4.65
CA SER A 21 0.29 -11.23 3.29
C SER A 21 1.77 -10.87 3.31
N THR A 22 2.51 -11.25 2.28
CA THR A 22 3.83 -10.69 1.94
C THR A 22 3.82 -10.01 0.57
N SER A 23 2.70 -10.06 -0.15
CA SER A 23 2.52 -9.46 -1.46
C SER A 23 1.41 -8.41 -1.46
N ILE A 24 1.50 -7.46 -2.39
CA ILE A 24 0.48 -6.43 -2.56
C ILE A 24 -0.84 -7.06 -3.02
N SER A 25 -0.82 -8.02 -3.94
CA SER A 25 -2.06 -8.71 -4.36
C SER A 25 -2.74 -9.45 -3.21
N GLY A 26 -1.96 -10.08 -2.31
CA GLY A 26 -2.51 -10.69 -1.11
C GLY A 26 -3.03 -9.65 -0.11
N TYR A 27 -2.36 -8.50 0.03
CA TYR A 27 -2.83 -7.39 0.86
C TYR A 27 -4.17 -6.87 0.34
N ALA A 28 -4.27 -6.64 -0.97
CA ALA A 28 -5.51 -6.27 -1.64
C ALA A 28 -6.61 -7.31 -1.39
N ALA A 29 -6.29 -8.60 -1.49
CA ALA A 29 -7.26 -9.67 -1.25
C ALA A 29 -7.76 -9.72 0.20
N ILE A 30 -6.94 -9.32 1.18
CA ILE A 30 -7.39 -9.16 2.58
C ILE A 30 -8.43 -8.03 2.67
N LEU A 31 -8.19 -6.90 2.01
CA LEU A 31 -9.14 -5.80 1.99
C LEU A 31 -10.40 -6.18 1.22
N ALA A 32 -10.30 -6.91 0.12
CA ALA A 32 -11.47 -7.33 -0.64
C ALA A 32 -12.31 -8.38 0.12
N ASP A 33 -11.69 -9.41 0.69
CA ASP A 33 -12.39 -10.49 1.40
C ASP A 33 -12.91 -10.02 2.77
N GLY A 34 -12.05 -9.31 3.51
CA GLY A 34 -12.33 -8.85 4.86
C GLY A 34 -13.10 -7.54 4.93
N ALA A 35 -12.95 -6.65 3.94
CA ALA A 35 -13.48 -5.29 3.93
C ALA A 35 -14.45 -4.96 2.80
N SER A 36 -14.68 -5.89 1.87
CA SER A 36 -15.44 -5.62 0.65
C SER A 36 -14.86 -4.48 -0.20
N LEU A 37 -13.57 -4.16 -0.01
CA LEU A 37 -12.84 -3.25 -0.89
C LEU A 37 -12.31 -4.06 -2.09
N ASP A 38 -13.23 -4.44 -2.96
CA ASP A 38 -13.00 -5.37 -4.07
C ASP A 38 -12.95 -4.68 -5.44
N SER A 39 -12.51 -3.42 -5.47
CA SER A 39 -12.26 -2.68 -6.70
C SER A 39 -10.80 -2.88 -7.10
N GLY A 40 -10.58 -3.60 -8.21
CA GLY A 40 -9.25 -3.95 -8.70
C GLY A 40 -8.49 -2.79 -9.35
N ASP A 41 -9.24 -1.89 -9.98
CA ASP A 41 -8.75 -0.67 -10.63
C ASP A 41 -8.10 0.30 -9.63
N LEU A 42 -8.54 0.31 -8.37
CA LEU A 42 -7.93 1.16 -7.32
C LEU A 42 -6.42 0.94 -7.11
N TRP A 43 -5.88 -0.21 -7.52
CA TRP A 43 -4.46 -0.54 -7.34
C TRP A 43 -3.57 -0.03 -8.48
N PHE A 44 -4.16 0.43 -9.57
CA PHE A 44 -3.47 0.89 -10.77
C PHE A 44 -3.97 2.28 -11.10
N VAL A 45 -3.06 3.26 -11.15
CA VAL A 45 -3.43 4.66 -11.38
C VAL A 45 -3.20 5.00 -12.84
N ASP A 46 -4.18 5.61 -13.50
CA ASP A 46 -4.10 5.96 -14.94
C ASP A 46 -2.93 6.91 -15.27
N ALA A 47 -2.45 7.69 -14.29
CA ALA A 47 -1.28 8.54 -14.45
C ALA A 47 0.06 7.79 -14.32
N ASP A 48 0.05 6.51 -13.93
CA ASP A 48 1.24 5.69 -13.76
C ASP A 48 1.69 5.11 -15.11
N PRO A 49 2.92 5.38 -15.60
CA PRO A 49 3.45 4.72 -16.79
C PRO A 49 3.46 3.18 -16.69
N ALA A 50 3.53 2.62 -15.48
CA ALA A 50 3.43 1.18 -15.27
C ALA A 50 2.02 0.63 -15.54
N ALA A 51 0.98 1.46 -15.50
CA ALA A 51 -0.38 1.02 -15.78
C ALA A 51 -0.68 0.94 -17.29
N ASP A 52 0.05 1.70 -18.12
CA ASP A 52 -0.12 1.72 -19.58
C ASP A 52 0.12 0.37 -20.26
N THR A 53 0.88 -0.52 -19.60
CA THR A 53 1.18 -1.87 -20.11
C THR A 53 0.06 -2.88 -19.82
N ILE A 54 -0.94 -2.51 -19.00
CA ILE A 54 -2.03 -3.39 -18.59
C ILE A 54 -3.07 -3.46 -19.71
N THR A 55 -3.23 -4.64 -20.31
CA THR A 55 -4.12 -4.83 -21.46
C THR A 55 -5.60 -4.88 -21.08
N LEU A 56 -5.89 -5.28 -19.84
CA LEU A 56 -7.24 -5.39 -19.31
C LEU A 56 -7.23 -4.97 -17.85
N MET A 57 -7.78 -3.79 -17.57
CA MET A 57 -7.88 -3.28 -16.20
C MET A 57 -8.80 -4.20 -15.37
N PRO A 58 -8.33 -4.73 -14.23
CA PRO A 58 -9.12 -5.63 -13.40
C PRO A 58 -10.24 -4.87 -12.69
N LYS A 59 -11.47 -5.37 -12.80
CA LYS A 59 -12.61 -4.81 -12.04
C LYS A 59 -12.60 -5.22 -10.59
N ASN A 60 -12.18 -6.46 -10.30
CA ASN A 60 -12.21 -7.04 -8.97
C ASN A 60 -10.85 -7.60 -8.57
N VAL A 61 -10.56 -7.53 -7.27
CA VAL A 61 -9.35 -8.08 -6.66
C VAL A 61 -9.51 -9.59 -6.45
N ILE A 62 -10.71 -10.02 -6.05
CA ILE A 62 -11.02 -11.42 -5.78
C ILE A 62 -12.16 -11.93 -6.67
N THR A 63 -12.27 -13.24 -6.75
CA THR A 63 -13.44 -13.94 -7.28
C THR A 63 -14.01 -14.81 -6.16
N LYS A 64 -15.34 -14.78 -6.00
CA LYS A 64 -16.06 -15.62 -5.05
C LYS A 64 -16.93 -16.62 -5.80
N THR A 65 -16.66 -17.91 -5.64
CA THR A 65 -17.46 -19.01 -6.19
C THR A 65 -17.95 -19.88 -5.05
N GLY A 66 -19.20 -19.71 -4.65
CA GLY A 66 -19.73 -20.30 -3.42
C GLY A 66 -18.97 -19.78 -2.20
N THR A 67 -18.35 -20.68 -1.45
CA THR A 67 -17.52 -20.35 -0.27
C THR A 67 -16.03 -20.18 -0.60
N VAL A 68 -15.62 -20.44 -1.85
CA VAL A 68 -14.22 -20.34 -2.27
C VAL A 68 -13.92 -18.92 -2.72
N VAL A 69 -12.93 -18.31 -2.10
CA VAL A 69 -12.39 -16.99 -2.48
C VAL A 69 -10.97 -17.16 -3.00
N THR A 70 -10.71 -16.67 -4.20
CA THR A 70 -9.38 -16.65 -4.82
C THR A 70 -9.06 -15.25 -5.32
N ILE A 71 -7.78 -14.92 -5.45
CA ILE A 71 -7.36 -13.71 -6.16
C ILE A 71 -7.81 -13.83 -7.62
N ASN A 72 -8.39 -12.77 -8.16
CA ASN A 72 -8.86 -12.73 -9.54
C ASN A 72 -7.67 -12.89 -10.50
N ALA A 73 -7.82 -13.74 -11.53
CA ALA A 73 -6.77 -13.97 -12.50
C ALA A 73 -6.38 -12.70 -13.27
N THR A 74 -7.37 -11.89 -13.67
CA THR A 74 -7.12 -10.60 -14.34
C THR A 74 -6.34 -9.65 -13.45
N PHE A 75 -6.62 -9.64 -12.14
CA PHE A 75 -5.88 -8.82 -11.18
C PHE A 75 -4.42 -9.28 -11.06
N THR A 76 -4.19 -10.59 -10.96
CA THR A 76 -2.83 -11.16 -10.95
C THR A 76 -2.08 -10.87 -12.26
N THR A 77 -2.75 -10.97 -13.41
CA THR A 77 -2.17 -10.64 -14.71
C THR A 77 -1.77 -9.15 -14.79
N ALA A 78 -2.58 -8.25 -14.25
CA ALA A 78 -2.28 -6.82 -14.22
C ALA A 78 -0.97 -6.51 -13.46
N PHE A 79 -0.68 -7.21 -12.35
CA PHE A 79 0.62 -7.11 -11.65
C PHE A 79 1.80 -7.63 -12.46
N THR A 80 1.57 -8.60 -13.36
CA THR A 80 2.63 -9.13 -14.22
C THR A 80 2.94 -8.16 -15.37
N GLN A 81 1.91 -7.49 -15.90
CA GLN A 81 2.03 -6.54 -17.00
C GLN A 81 2.52 -5.17 -16.52
N GLY A 82 1.92 -4.65 -15.45
CA GLY A 82 2.20 -3.36 -14.85
C GLY A 82 2.75 -3.48 -13.42
N LYS A 83 2.47 -2.48 -12.59
CA LYS A 83 2.81 -2.47 -11.15
C LYS A 83 1.71 -1.79 -10.35
N SER A 84 1.58 -2.13 -9.07
CA SER A 84 0.68 -1.36 -8.20
C SER A 84 1.23 0.06 -8.05
N ALA A 85 0.33 1.04 -8.11
CA ALA A 85 0.64 2.42 -7.83
C ALA A 85 0.99 2.66 -6.34
N TRP A 86 0.71 1.67 -5.49
CA TRP A 86 0.85 1.76 -4.04
C TRP A 86 1.89 0.79 -3.50
N ASP A 87 2.68 1.26 -2.55
CA ASP A 87 3.42 0.44 -1.61
C ASP A 87 2.65 0.33 -0.30
N VAL A 88 2.65 -0.88 0.26
CA VAL A 88 2.07 -1.22 1.57
C VAL A 88 3.06 -2.11 2.32
N TYR A 89 2.84 -2.28 3.62
CA TYR A 89 3.78 -3.03 4.47
C TYR A 89 3.06 -3.99 5.41
N THR A 90 3.80 -5.00 5.87
CA THR A 90 3.37 -5.93 6.91
C THR A 90 4.52 -6.23 7.89
N PRO A 91 4.24 -6.41 9.20
CA PRO A 91 2.93 -6.29 9.80
C PRO A 91 2.51 -4.83 9.97
N THR A 92 1.21 -4.53 9.87
CA THR A 92 0.71 -3.21 10.25
C THR A 92 0.64 -3.06 11.77
N SER A 93 0.78 -1.82 12.27
CA SER A 93 0.66 -1.58 13.71
C SER A 93 -0.78 -1.75 14.18
N ARG A 94 -0.94 -2.32 15.37
CA ARG A 94 -2.23 -2.36 16.08
C ARG A 94 -2.73 -0.99 16.53
N SER A 95 -1.83 -0.01 16.63
CA SER A 95 -2.13 1.39 16.97
C SER A 95 -2.24 2.28 15.74
N LEU A 96 -2.35 1.70 14.54
CA LEU A 96 -2.42 2.47 13.29
C LEU A 96 -3.67 3.36 13.24
N VAL A 97 -4.80 2.84 13.71
CA VAL A 97 -6.09 3.54 13.65
C VAL A 97 -6.02 4.87 14.39
N GLY A 98 -6.32 5.96 13.69
CA GLY A 98 -6.30 7.32 14.23
C GLY A 98 -4.92 7.99 14.23
N SER A 99 -3.87 7.32 13.71
CA SER A 99 -2.55 7.94 13.58
C SER A 99 -2.50 8.88 12.38
N VAL A 100 -2.10 10.12 12.62
CA VAL A 100 -1.91 11.16 11.59
C VAL A 100 -0.50 11.16 10.99
N THR A 101 0.43 10.37 11.54
CA THR A 101 1.85 10.34 11.12
C THR A 101 2.36 8.94 10.80
N THR A 102 1.55 7.91 11.02
CA THR A 102 1.85 6.53 10.58
C THR A 102 1.11 6.26 9.28
N PRO A 103 1.83 6.00 8.18
CA PRO A 103 1.18 5.69 6.91
C PRO A 103 0.52 4.30 6.96
N LEU A 104 -0.53 4.12 6.19
CA LEU A 104 -1.13 2.83 5.84
C LEU A 104 -0.61 2.36 4.46
N ALA A 105 -0.53 3.30 3.51
CA ALA A 105 -0.08 3.09 2.14
C ALA A 105 0.51 4.40 1.58
N TRP A 106 1.36 4.30 0.57
CA TRP A 106 1.88 5.46 -0.14
C TRP A 106 2.14 5.15 -1.60
N ALA A 107 2.26 6.19 -2.41
CA ALA A 107 2.61 6.07 -3.82
C ALA A 107 3.95 5.35 -3.97
N ARG A 108 4.01 4.36 -4.88
CA ARG A 108 5.20 3.57 -5.21
C ARG A 108 6.41 4.48 -5.47
N GLY A 109 7.59 4.03 -5.04
CA GLY A 109 8.86 4.68 -5.34
C GLY A 109 9.35 5.67 -4.28
N LEU A 110 8.63 5.85 -3.18
CA LEU A 110 9.09 6.68 -2.06
C LEU A 110 10.39 6.11 -1.47
N LYS A 111 11.47 6.89 -1.52
CA LYS A 111 12.76 6.56 -0.92
C LYS A 111 12.80 6.94 0.56
N THR A 112 13.75 6.36 1.29
CA THR A 112 13.96 6.68 2.72
C THR A 112 14.58 8.06 2.95
N ASP A 113 15.09 8.70 1.91
CA ASP A 113 15.52 10.11 1.95
C ASP A 113 14.35 11.10 1.81
N GLY A 114 13.15 10.58 1.52
CA GLY A 114 11.91 11.33 1.43
C GLY A 114 11.51 11.81 0.04
N THR A 115 12.27 11.42 -0.98
CA THR A 115 12.03 11.82 -2.36
C THR A 115 11.38 10.71 -3.19
N TRP A 116 10.69 11.10 -4.27
CA TRP A 116 10.31 10.19 -5.35
C TRP A 116 11.28 10.33 -6.54
N PRO A 117 11.66 9.23 -7.20
CA PRO A 117 12.42 9.28 -8.44
C PRO A 117 11.54 9.71 -9.63
N ALA A 118 12.12 9.72 -10.83
CA ALA A 118 11.34 9.92 -12.05
C ALA A 118 10.26 8.84 -12.23
N ALA A 119 9.19 9.18 -12.95
CA ALA A 119 8.09 8.28 -13.22
C ALA A 119 8.54 7.14 -14.14
N GLY A 120 8.04 5.94 -13.91
CA GLY A 120 8.50 4.78 -14.68
C GLY A 120 7.79 3.47 -14.33
N THR A 121 8.20 2.42 -15.04
CA THR A 121 7.50 1.12 -15.05
C THR A 121 8.08 0.10 -14.06
N GLY A 122 9.21 0.40 -13.40
CA GLY A 122 9.92 -0.52 -12.51
C GLY A 122 9.54 -0.35 -11.04
N ASN A 123 9.68 -1.39 -10.21
CA ASN A 123 9.20 -1.39 -8.81
C ASN A 123 9.68 -0.23 -7.93
N ALA A 124 10.83 0.37 -8.27
CA ALA A 124 11.41 1.50 -7.54
C ALA A 124 11.13 2.87 -8.18
N ASP A 125 10.51 2.90 -9.37
CA ASP A 125 10.11 4.13 -10.05
C ASP A 125 8.85 4.71 -9.42
N SER A 126 8.62 6.00 -9.62
CA SER A 126 7.45 6.68 -9.07
C SER A 126 6.24 6.62 -10.02
N VAL A 127 5.07 6.91 -9.45
CA VAL A 127 3.83 7.10 -10.22
C VAL A 127 3.81 8.47 -10.90
N TRP A 128 4.07 9.53 -10.14
CA TRP A 128 3.92 10.92 -10.57
C TRP A 128 5.22 11.68 -10.76
N GLY A 129 6.37 10.98 -10.81
CA GLY A 129 7.66 11.63 -10.98
C GLY A 129 8.24 12.19 -9.69
N ALA A 130 9.19 13.12 -9.85
CA ALA A 130 9.87 13.77 -8.75
C ALA A 130 9.00 14.86 -8.07
N GLU A 131 7.80 15.09 -8.61
CA GLU A 131 6.80 16.02 -8.12
C GLU A 131 6.19 15.58 -6.79
N GLY A 132 6.23 14.27 -6.49
CA GLY A 132 5.77 13.70 -5.23
C GLY A 132 4.85 12.51 -5.39
N GLY A 133 4.08 12.26 -4.33
CA GLY A 133 3.06 11.22 -4.31
C GLY A 133 2.06 11.37 -3.19
N HIS A 134 1.01 10.57 -3.26
CA HIS A 134 0.00 10.51 -2.21
C HIS A 134 0.44 9.56 -1.08
N ILE A 135 0.17 9.97 0.17
CA ILE A 135 0.32 9.13 1.36
C ILE A 135 -1.02 9.05 2.07
N ALA A 136 -1.49 7.83 2.35
CA ALA A 136 -2.67 7.57 3.15
C ALA A 136 -2.26 7.20 4.59
N TYR A 137 -2.88 7.83 5.58
CA TYR A 137 -2.54 7.69 6.99
C TYR A 137 -3.53 6.84 7.76
N GLY A 138 -3.15 6.43 8.97
CA GLY A 138 -3.92 5.54 9.82
C GLY A 138 -5.25 6.11 10.36
N ASP A 139 -5.43 7.43 10.35
CA ASP A 139 -6.71 8.10 10.60
C ASP A 139 -7.60 8.22 9.33
N GLY A 140 -7.09 7.81 8.16
CA GLY A 140 -7.81 7.79 6.90
C GLY A 140 -7.64 9.06 6.04
N HIS A 141 -6.91 10.07 6.47
CA HIS A 141 -6.61 11.20 5.59
C HIS A 141 -5.57 10.83 4.53
N VAL A 142 -5.60 11.56 3.42
CA VAL A 142 -4.63 11.43 2.32
C VAL A 142 -4.02 12.78 2.05
N SER A 143 -2.70 12.82 1.93
CA SER A 143 -1.94 14.04 1.64
C SER A 143 -1.12 13.86 0.38
N TRP A 144 -1.09 14.89 -0.48
CA TRP A 144 -0.06 15.03 -1.51
C TRP A 144 1.23 15.50 -0.85
N VAL A 145 2.33 14.81 -1.12
CA VAL A 145 3.64 15.12 -0.53
C VAL A 145 4.69 15.16 -1.63
N SER A 146 5.31 16.32 -1.81
CA SER A 146 6.42 16.49 -2.77
C SER A 146 7.73 15.94 -2.24
N ASP A 147 7.99 16.10 -0.94
CA ASP A 147 9.19 15.63 -0.26
C ASP A 147 8.88 15.49 1.24
N THR A 148 9.12 14.31 1.82
CA THR A 148 8.81 14.04 3.23
C THR A 148 9.88 14.59 4.19
N SER A 149 11.03 15.06 3.68
CA SER A 149 12.10 15.68 4.44
C SER A 149 11.85 17.16 4.79
N ILE A 150 10.81 17.77 4.20
CA ILE A 150 10.44 19.17 4.47
C ILE A 150 10.20 19.35 5.96
N THR A 151 10.97 20.23 6.58
CA THR A 151 10.91 20.47 8.02
C THR A 151 9.59 21.14 8.42
N GLY A 152 9.02 20.71 9.55
CA GLY A 152 7.81 21.32 10.13
C GLY A 152 6.48 20.73 9.64
N THR A 153 6.50 19.82 8.65
CA THR A 153 5.30 19.15 8.15
C THR A 153 4.88 17.96 9.00
N GLY A 154 5.86 17.25 9.58
CA GLY A 154 5.59 16.08 10.42
C GLY A 154 4.97 14.90 9.67
N TYR A 155 5.21 14.78 8.36
CA TYR A 155 4.64 13.69 7.54
C TYR A 155 4.91 12.31 8.10
N PHE A 156 6.10 12.09 8.66
CA PHE A 156 6.42 10.91 9.46
C PHE A 156 7.03 11.32 10.79
N VAL A 157 6.81 10.48 11.79
CA VAL A 157 7.36 10.63 13.13
C VAL A 157 7.97 9.32 13.56
N LYS A 158 9.17 9.37 14.15
CA LYS A 158 9.87 8.19 14.63
C LYS A 158 9.10 7.53 15.77
N THR A 159 8.90 6.23 15.67
CA THR A 159 8.28 5.42 16.73
C THR A 159 9.10 5.35 18.01
N THR A 160 10.39 5.69 17.96
CA THR A 160 11.32 5.62 19.10
C THR A 160 11.23 6.80 20.05
N ASP A 161 11.06 8.01 19.52
CA ASP A 161 11.19 9.25 20.29
C ASP A 161 10.19 10.36 19.93
N GLY A 162 9.32 10.13 18.93
CA GLY A 162 8.35 11.12 18.50
C GLY A 162 8.92 12.28 17.69
N SER A 163 10.21 12.24 17.31
CA SER A 163 10.81 13.27 16.45
C SER A 163 10.36 13.12 14.98
N PRO A 164 10.30 14.23 14.21
CA PRO A 164 10.03 14.15 12.78
C PRO A 164 11.05 13.30 12.02
N SER A 165 10.60 12.63 10.95
CA SER A 165 11.47 11.88 10.04
C SER A 165 11.03 12.07 8.58
N ALA A 166 11.99 11.94 7.66
CA ALA A 166 11.72 11.81 6.23
C ALA A 166 11.36 10.36 5.85
N SER A 167 11.79 9.38 6.64
CA SER A 167 11.70 7.97 6.29
C SER A 167 10.42 7.34 6.84
N TYR A 168 9.61 6.76 5.95
CA TYR A 168 8.45 5.95 6.33
C TYR A 168 8.84 4.79 7.26
N LYS A 169 10.09 4.27 7.15
CA LYS A 169 10.59 3.17 8.00
C LYS A 169 10.63 3.53 9.47
N ASP A 170 10.79 4.80 9.80
CA ASP A 170 10.84 5.23 11.19
C ASP A 170 9.45 5.34 11.81
N ALA A 171 8.40 5.51 10.98
CA ALA A 171 7.01 5.66 11.40
C ALA A 171 6.23 4.35 11.48
N ILE A 172 6.74 3.27 10.87
CA ILE A 172 6.13 1.93 10.89
C ILE A 172 6.85 1.01 11.88
N PRO A 173 6.26 -0.16 12.27
CA PRO A 173 6.94 -1.11 13.13
C PRO A 173 8.32 -1.53 12.59
N THR A 174 9.33 -1.68 13.44
CA THR A 174 10.68 -2.07 13.02
C THR A 174 10.76 -3.48 12.40
N THR A 175 9.76 -4.32 12.66
CA THR A 175 9.59 -5.64 12.05
C THR A 175 8.87 -5.59 10.70
N ALA A 176 8.40 -4.42 10.27
CA ALA A 176 7.69 -4.26 9.01
C ALA A 176 8.62 -4.38 7.81
N ALA A 177 8.13 -5.08 6.80
CA ALA A 177 8.69 -5.13 5.48
C ALA A 177 7.64 -4.68 4.46
N LEU A 178 8.12 -4.05 3.38
CA LEU A 178 7.29 -3.76 2.22
C LEU A 178 6.75 -5.08 1.64
N CYS A 179 5.48 -5.06 1.25
CA CYS A 179 4.92 -6.14 0.45
C CYS A 179 5.53 -6.13 -0.95
N SER A 180 5.76 -7.31 -1.52
CA SER A 180 6.25 -7.42 -2.89
C SER A 180 5.22 -6.89 -3.89
N GLN A 181 5.69 -6.10 -4.86
CA GLN A 181 4.94 -5.65 -6.03
C GLN A 181 4.47 -6.80 -6.94
N ASN A 182 4.86 -8.05 -6.64
CA ASN A 182 4.68 -9.28 -7.43
C ASN A 182 5.38 -9.26 -8.79
#